data_AF-A0A0C1KTC3-F1
#
_entry.id   AF-A0A0C1KTC3-F1
#
_cell.length_a   1.000
_cell.length_b   1.000
_cell.length_c   1.000
_cell.angle_alpha   90.00
_cell.angle_beta   90.00
_cell.angle_gamma   90.00
#
_symmetry.space_group_name_H-M   'P 1'
#
loop_
_entity.id
_entity.type
_entity.pdbx_description
1 polymer ?
#
loop_
_entity_poly.entity_id
_entity_poly.type
_entity_poly.pdbx_seq_one_letter_code
_entity_poly.pdbx_strand_id
1 'polypeptide(L)'
;MTNQELQLFADNYSASDFEKIRSKWNGKYGEEFQDENYDIRMRLCNFLIPQIEQVNIELVNDLFAETTKTLKATFSIYTNIHVYAQELLRRDWKKYLIDYMVGGTYGMDSYLAIGRIELEKEIAQKILDHMNTTIETTEDENERQLITGYLPRFQWLAAK
;
A
#
# COMPACT_ATOMS: atom_id res chain seq x y z
N MET A 1 -16.69 13.90 -8.62
CA MET A 1 -17.50 12.75 -8.17
C MET A 1 -18.19 13.05 -6.85
N THR A 2 -19.50 12.95 -6.78
CA THR A 2 -20.26 12.94 -5.53
C THR A 2 -19.90 11.70 -4.69
N ASN A 3 -20.23 11.70 -3.39
CA ASN A 3 -20.03 10.52 -2.55
C ASN A 3 -20.79 9.28 -3.09
N GLN A 4 -21.95 9.49 -3.72
CA GLN A 4 -22.70 8.40 -4.35
C GLN A 4 -21.94 7.79 -5.54
N GLU A 5 -21.30 8.63 -6.36
CA GLU A 5 -20.47 8.16 -7.48
C GLU A 5 -19.21 7.43 -7.00
N LEU A 6 -18.59 7.90 -5.90
CA LEU A 6 -17.45 7.23 -5.28
C LEU A 6 -17.83 5.86 -4.72
N GLN A 7 -18.98 5.76 -4.05
CA GLN A 7 -19.50 4.49 -3.55
C GLN A 7 -19.79 3.52 -4.69
N LEU A 8 -20.49 3.99 -5.73
CA LEU A 8 -20.81 3.16 -6.89
C LEU A 8 -19.55 2.64 -7.59
N PHE A 9 -18.51 3.47 -7.71
CA PHE A 9 -17.22 3.05 -8.23
C PHE A 9 -16.59 1.95 -7.36
N ALA A 10 -16.59 2.13 -6.04
CA ALA A 10 -15.99 1.17 -5.11
C ALA A 10 -16.73 -0.18 -5.09
N ASP A 11 -18.06 -0.15 -5.09
CA ASP A 11 -18.91 -1.35 -5.04
C ASP A 11 -18.79 -2.20 -6.30
N ASN A 12 -18.54 -1.56 -7.45
CA ASN A 12 -18.44 -2.23 -8.75
C ASN A 12 -17.00 -2.31 -9.27
N TYR A 13 -16.01 -2.03 -8.42
CA TYR A 13 -14.62 -1.99 -8.84
C TYR A 13 -14.16 -3.33 -9.42
N SER A 14 -13.52 -3.25 -10.58
CA SER A 14 -12.92 -4.36 -11.29
C SER A 14 -11.54 -3.98 -11.82
N ALA A 15 -10.74 -4.97 -12.25
CA ALA A 15 -9.46 -4.71 -12.92
C ALA A 15 -9.57 -3.79 -14.16
N SER A 16 -10.74 -3.75 -14.82
CA SER A 16 -10.97 -2.86 -15.97
C SER A 16 -11.06 -1.37 -15.59
N ASP A 17 -11.29 -1.08 -14.30
CA ASP A 17 -11.37 0.27 -13.76
C ASP A 17 -10.02 0.81 -13.29
N PHE A 18 -8.98 -0.04 -13.24
CA PHE A 18 -7.65 0.32 -12.74
C PHE A 18 -7.09 1.59 -13.40
N GLU A 19 -7.27 1.76 -14.71
CA GLU A 19 -6.77 2.93 -15.45
C GLU A 19 -7.37 4.27 -14.98
N LYS A 20 -8.52 4.25 -14.28
CA LYS A 20 -9.15 5.45 -13.70
C LYS A 20 -8.49 5.90 -12.40
N ILE A 21 -7.75 5.02 -11.73
CA ILE A 21 -7.03 5.32 -10.49
C ILE A 21 -5.52 5.27 -10.66
N ARG A 22 -5.00 4.60 -11.69
CA ARG A 22 -3.56 4.47 -11.95
C ARG A 22 -2.81 5.80 -11.87
N SER A 23 -1.63 5.80 -11.26
CA SER A 23 -0.72 6.96 -11.27
C SER A 23 -0.20 7.21 -12.67
N LYS A 24 -0.46 8.41 -13.19
CA LYS A 24 -0.08 8.86 -14.53
C LYS A 24 0.93 9.99 -14.43
N TRP A 25 2.12 9.64 -13.96
CA TRP A 25 3.20 10.59 -13.79
C TRP A 25 3.70 11.14 -15.13
N ASN A 26 3.70 12.46 -15.28
CA ASN A 26 4.22 13.17 -16.46
C ASN A 26 5.77 13.28 -16.52
N GLY A 27 6.50 12.66 -15.58
CA GLY A 27 7.97 12.74 -15.48
C GLY A 27 8.50 14.00 -14.81
N LYS A 28 7.62 14.92 -14.36
CA LYS A 28 7.98 16.16 -13.67
C LYS A 28 7.71 16.09 -12.17
N TYR A 29 8.35 16.97 -11.40
CA TYR A 29 8.32 16.93 -9.93
C TYR A 29 7.71 18.23 -9.36
N GLY A 30 7.31 18.20 -8.09
CA GLY A 30 6.88 19.39 -7.35
C GLY A 30 5.69 20.09 -8.02
N GLU A 31 5.78 21.40 -8.24
CA GLU A 31 4.69 22.20 -8.83
C GLU A 31 4.35 21.82 -10.28
N GLU A 32 5.29 21.20 -11.00
CA GLU A 32 5.06 20.75 -12.38
C GLU A 32 4.56 19.30 -12.46
N PHE A 33 4.47 18.60 -11.32
CA PHE A 33 3.89 17.27 -11.26
C PHE A 33 2.44 17.31 -11.74
N GLN A 34 2.11 16.42 -12.68
CA GLN A 34 0.75 16.21 -13.13
C GLN A 34 0.44 14.72 -13.10
N ASP A 35 -0.75 14.42 -12.62
CA ASP A 35 -1.37 13.10 -12.63
C ASP A 35 -2.87 13.31 -12.70
N GLU A 36 -3.45 13.04 -13.86
CA GLU A 36 -4.88 13.27 -14.14
C GLU A 36 -5.81 12.49 -13.20
N ASN A 37 -5.31 11.40 -12.62
CA ASN A 37 -6.05 10.54 -11.72
C ASN A 37 -5.78 10.87 -10.24
N TYR A 38 -4.96 11.87 -9.92
CA TYR A 38 -4.60 12.17 -8.53
C TYR A 38 -5.80 12.61 -7.70
N ASP A 39 -6.63 13.54 -8.20
CA ASP A 39 -7.81 14.03 -7.46
C ASP A 39 -8.78 12.89 -7.13
N ILE A 40 -9.12 12.07 -8.13
CA ILE A 40 -10.02 10.92 -7.93
C ILE A 40 -9.42 9.91 -6.95
N ARG A 41 -8.12 9.59 -7.06
CA ARG A 41 -7.44 8.71 -6.09
C ARG A 41 -7.55 9.25 -4.68
N MET A 42 -7.22 10.53 -4.46
CA MET A 42 -7.23 11.11 -3.12
C MET A 42 -8.64 11.17 -2.53
N ARG A 43 -9.65 11.44 -3.37
CA ARG A 43 -11.06 11.43 -2.95
C ARG A 43 -11.54 10.04 -2.59
N LEU A 44 -11.23 9.03 -3.39
CA LEU A 44 -11.50 7.62 -3.06
C LEU A 44 -10.80 7.24 -1.76
N CYS A 45 -9.51 7.58 -1.61
CA CYS A 45 -8.76 7.28 -0.40
C CYS A 45 -9.42 7.86 0.86
N ASN A 46 -9.79 9.14 0.83
CA ASN A 46 -10.45 9.80 1.96
C ASN A 46 -11.86 9.27 2.23
N PHE A 47 -12.63 9.00 1.17
CA PHE A 47 -14.01 8.53 1.28
C PHE A 47 -14.11 7.12 1.88
N LEU A 48 -13.17 6.24 1.52
CA LEU A 48 -13.24 4.82 1.86
C LEU A 48 -12.71 4.49 3.26
N ILE A 49 -11.89 5.35 3.89
CA ILE A 49 -11.31 5.08 5.22
C ILE A 49 -12.33 4.62 6.28
N PRO A 50 -13.47 5.32 6.48
CA PRO A 50 -14.44 4.94 7.51
C PRO A 50 -15.09 3.56 7.29
N GLN A 51 -14.95 2.99 6.09
CA GLN A 51 -15.60 1.75 5.65
C GLN A 51 -14.61 0.77 5.00
N ILE A 52 -13.30 0.96 5.23
CA ILE A 52 -12.24 0.30 4.46
C ILE A 52 -12.31 -1.23 4.56
N GLU A 53 -12.82 -1.74 5.67
CA GLU A 53 -12.97 -3.18 5.93
C GLU A 53 -13.97 -3.86 4.98
N GLN A 54 -14.96 -3.10 4.49
CA GLN A 54 -16.00 -3.60 3.57
C GLN A 54 -15.62 -3.40 2.10
N VAL A 55 -14.56 -2.64 1.80
CA VAL A 55 -14.15 -2.33 0.43
C VAL A 55 -13.57 -3.57 -0.25
N ASN A 56 -13.73 -3.68 -1.57
CA ASN A 56 -13.04 -4.68 -2.37
C ASN A 56 -11.52 -4.60 -2.11
N ILE A 57 -10.91 -5.72 -1.68
CA ILE A 57 -9.48 -5.76 -1.33
C ILE A 57 -8.57 -5.43 -2.51
N GLU A 58 -9.00 -5.72 -3.75
CA GLU A 58 -8.25 -5.36 -4.95
C GLU A 58 -8.19 -3.85 -5.12
N LEU A 59 -9.31 -3.14 -4.87
CA LEU A 59 -9.33 -1.68 -4.86
C LEU A 59 -8.44 -1.11 -3.74
N VAL A 60 -8.45 -1.72 -2.56
CA VAL A 60 -7.57 -1.31 -1.45
C VAL A 60 -6.11 -1.43 -1.86
N ASN A 61 -5.72 -2.55 -2.49
CA ASN A 61 -4.36 -2.77 -2.95
C ASN A 61 -3.94 -1.79 -4.05
N ASP A 62 -4.79 -1.58 -5.05
CA ASP A 62 -4.47 -0.70 -6.16
C ASP A 62 -4.38 0.76 -5.71
N LEU A 63 -5.28 1.21 -4.83
CA LEU A 63 -5.18 2.54 -4.22
C LEU A 63 -3.91 2.68 -3.37
N PHE A 64 -3.54 1.65 -2.60
CA PHE A 64 -2.30 1.64 -1.83
C PHE A 64 -1.06 1.78 -2.73
N ALA A 65 -0.95 0.91 -3.74
CA ALA A 65 0.18 0.85 -4.65
C ALA A 65 0.32 2.13 -5.48
N GLU A 66 -0.78 2.66 -6.02
CA GLU A 66 -0.75 3.86 -6.87
C GLU A 66 -0.57 5.15 -6.06
N THR A 67 -1.06 5.17 -4.82
CA THR A 67 -0.83 6.32 -3.93
C THR A 67 0.61 6.40 -3.46
N THR A 68 1.22 5.27 -3.05
CA THR A 68 2.63 5.25 -2.62
C THR A 68 3.60 5.64 -3.74
N LYS A 69 3.31 5.28 -5.01
CA LYS A 69 4.06 5.72 -6.19
C LYS A 69 4.18 7.23 -6.32
N THR A 70 3.18 7.98 -5.84
CA THR A 70 3.13 9.44 -6.00
C THR A 70 4.23 10.15 -5.20
N LEU A 71 4.80 9.52 -4.17
CA LEU A 71 5.90 10.07 -3.38
C LEU A 71 7.13 10.39 -4.25
N LYS A 72 7.39 9.60 -5.28
CA LYS A 72 8.51 9.83 -6.22
C LYS A 72 8.49 11.22 -6.84
N ALA A 73 7.31 11.77 -7.09
CA ALA A 73 7.13 13.02 -7.82
C ALA A 73 6.77 14.21 -6.91
N THR A 74 6.07 13.95 -5.81
CA THR A 74 5.51 15.00 -4.94
C THR A 74 6.35 15.28 -3.69
N PHE A 75 7.28 14.38 -3.33
CA PHE A 75 8.00 14.44 -2.06
C PHE A 75 7.07 14.55 -0.84
N SER A 76 5.85 14.01 -0.97
CA SER A 76 4.85 13.92 0.08
C SER A 76 4.08 12.60 -0.05
N ILE A 77 3.61 12.07 1.08
CA ILE A 77 2.83 10.85 1.14
C ILE A 77 1.45 11.15 1.71
N TYR A 78 0.45 10.44 1.18
CA TYR A 78 -0.90 10.50 1.73
C TYR A 78 -0.91 10.09 3.22
N THR A 79 -1.36 10.99 4.10
CA THR A 79 -1.22 10.86 5.55
C THR A 79 -1.82 9.56 6.11
N ASN A 80 -2.92 9.10 5.54
CA ASN A 80 -3.66 7.91 6.01
C ASN A 80 -3.33 6.64 5.21
N ILE A 81 -2.24 6.62 4.45
CA ILE A 81 -1.86 5.43 3.65
C ILE A 81 -1.63 4.18 4.52
N HIS A 82 -1.27 4.36 5.79
CA HIS A 82 -1.12 3.29 6.76
C HIS A 82 -2.41 2.50 7.00
N VAL A 83 -3.59 3.12 6.87
CA VAL A 83 -4.88 2.43 6.98
C VAL A 83 -5.04 1.41 5.85
N TYR A 84 -4.57 1.74 4.64
CA TYR A 84 -4.58 0.80 3.52
C TYR A 84 -3.58 -0.34 3.72
N ALA A 85 -2.35 -0.01 4.14
CA ALA A 85 -1.35 -1.01 4.49
C ALA A 85 -1.82 -2.00 5.58
N GLN A 86 -2.43 -1.47 6.64
CA GLN A 86 -3.05 -2.22 7.73
C GLN A 86 -4.04 -3.24 7.17
N GLU A 87 -4.96 -2.80 6.31
CA GLU A 87 -6.02 -3.67 5.77
C GLU A 87 -5.49 -4.78 4.86
N LEU A 88 -4.46 -4.49 4.05
CA LEU A 88 -3.81 -5.51 3.22
C LEU A 88 -3.25 -6.65 4.06
N LEU A 89 -2.51 -6.31 5.12
CA LEU A 89 -1.89 -7.30 6.00
C LEU A 89 -2.93 -8.01 6.88
N ARG A 90 -3.94 -7.29 7.37
CA ARG A 90 -4.99 -7.87 8.21
C ARG A 90 -5.83 -8.90 7.47
N ARG A 91 -6.19 -8.63 6.21
CA ARG A 91 -7.11 -9.48 5.44
C ARG A 91 -6.43 -10.65 4.76
N ASP A 92 -5.27 -10.42 4.14
CA ASP A 92 -4.51 -11.47 3.46
C ASP A 92 -3.04 -11.09 3.32
N TRP A 93 -2.32 -11.05 4.44
CA TRP A 93 -0.89 -10.72 4.43
C TRP A 93 -0.09 -11.59 3.48
N LYS A 94 -0.42 -12.88 3.30
CA LYS A 94 0.35 -13.78 2.43
C LYS A 94 0.33 -13.29 0.98
N LYS A 95 -0.83 -12.84 0.51
CA LYS A 95 -0.98 -12.32 -0.84
C LYS A 95 -0.36 -10.93 -1.00
N TYR A 96 -0.51 -10.05 -0.01
CA TYR A 96 -0.19 -8.62 -0.14
C TYR A 96 1.11 -8.17 0.54
N LEU A 97 1.89 -9.08 1.13
CA LEU A 97 3.12 -8.73 1.85
C LEU A 97 4.14 -8.03 0.95
N ILE A 98 4.34 -8.54 -0.27
CA ILE A 98 5.28 -7.96 -1.22
C ILE A 98 4.80 -6.59 -1.69
N ASP A 99 3.53 -6.44 -2.02
CA ASP A 99 2.95 -5.14 -2.42
C ASP A 99 3.13 -4.10 -1.31
N TYR A 100 2.84 -4.48 -0.05
CA TYR A 100 3.11 -3.65 1.13
C TYR A 100 4.58 -3.20 1.20
N MET A 101 5.53 -4.13 1.05
CA MET A 101 6.96 -3.81 1.11
C MET A 101 7.40 -2.90 -0.05
N VAL A 102 6.94 -3.18 -1.27
CA VAL A 102 7.21 -2.35 -2.46
C VAL A 102 6.70 -0.93 -2.23
N GLY A 103 5.51 -0.77 -1.63
CA GLY A 103 4.94 0.54 -1.28
C GLY A 103 5.89 1.41 -0.44
N GLY A 104 6.68 0.83 0.47
CA GLY A 104 7.63 1.63 1.26
C GLY A 104 9.00 1.86 0.59
N THR A 105 9.27 1.26 -0.58
CA THR A 105 10.52 1.50 -1.33
C THR A 105 10.55 2.85 -2.05
N TYR A 106 9.39 3.52 -2.17
CA TYR A 106 9.27 4.79 -2.90
C TYR A 106 9.93 5.99 -2.18
N GLY A 107 10.38 5.82 -0.94
CA GLY A 107 11.11 6.83 -0.17
C GLY A 107 10.95 6.66 1.34
N MET A 108 11.75 7.39 2.12
CA MET A 108 11.73 7.30 3.59
C MET A 108 10.36 7.63 4.18
N ASP A 109 9.68 8.64 3.65
CA ASP A 109 8.33 9.01 4.09
C ASP A 109 7.32 7.89 3.84
N SER A 110 7.42 7.18 2.71
CA SER A 110 6.54 6.04 2.45
C SER A 110 6.84 4.92 3.43
N TYR A 111 8.12 4.56 3.61
CA TYR A 111 8.53 3.54 4.58
C TYR A 111 7.97 3.82 5.97
N LEU A 112 8.15 5.05 6.48
CA LEU A 112 7.64 5.47 7.78
C LEU A 112 6.11 5.48 7.83
N ALA A 113 5.46 6.04 6.81
CA ALA A 113 4.01 6.15 6.76
C ALA A 113 3.35 4.77 6.78
N ILE A 114 3.74 3.85 5.90
CA ILE A 114 3.15 2.50 5.89
C ILE A 114 3.51 1.68 7.15
N GLY A 115 4.49 2.13 7.94
CA GLY A 115 4.90 1.47 9.18
C GLY A 115 4.02 1.75 10.39
N ARG A 116 3.06 2.68 10.26
CA ARG A 116 2.08 3.01 11.31
C ARG A 116 0.95 1.98 11.37
N ILE A 117 1.32 0.69 11.39
CA ILE A 117 0.42 -0.45 11.47
C ILE A 117 0.47 -1.10 12.84
N GLU A 118 -0.63 -1.75 13.20
CA GLU A 118 -0.77 -2.53 14.41
C GLU A 118 -1.19 -3.95 14.04
N LEU A 119 -0.32 -4.92 14.29
CA LEU A 119 -0.62 -6.33 14.06
C LEU A 119 -0.69 -7.06 15.40
N GLU A 120 -1.58 -8.04 15.47
CA GLU A 120 -1.53 -9.03 16.54
C GLU A 120 -0.19 -9.76 16.50
N LYS A 121 0.36 -10.04 17.69
CA LYS A 121 1.69 -10.63 17.84
C LYS A 121 1.82 -11.95 17.08
N GLU A 122 0.79 -12.78 17.13
CA GLU A 122 0.73 -14.08 16.45
C GLU A 122 0.78 -13.92 14.92
N ILE A 123 0.17 -12.86 14.38
CA ILE A 123 0.20 -12.57 12.95
C ILE A 123 1.57 -12.01 12.55
N ALA A 124 2.12 -11.08 13.34
CA ALA A 124 3.46 -10.56 13.11
C ALA A 124 4.52 -11.67 13.13
N GLN A 125 4.42 -12.62 14.07
CA GLN A 125 5.32 -13.78 14.13
C GLN A 125 5.18 -14.67 12.89
N LYS A 126 3.95 -14.96 12.44
CA LYS A 126 3.74 -15.75 11.21
C LYS A 126 4.34 -15.09 9.97
N ILE A 127 4.25 -13.76 9.87
CA ILE A 127 4.86 -13.00 8.78
C ILE A 127 6.39 -13.09 8.90
N LEU A 128 6.95 -12.90 10.09
CA LEU A 128 8.39 -12.99 10.32
C LEU A 128 8.95 -14.37 9.97
N ASP A 129 8.28 -15.45 10.39
CA ASP A 129 8.67 -16.82 10.07
C ASP A 129 8.66 -17.06 8.55
N HIS A 130 7.61 -16.59 7.88
CA HIS A 130 7.52 -16.65 6.41
C HIS A 130 8.67 -15.87 5.75
N MET A 131 8.97 -14.65 6.19
CA MET A 131 10.07 -13.86 5.67
C MET A 131 11.42 -14.56 5.83
N ASN A 132 11.69 -15.17 6.99
CA ASN A 132 12.93 -15.92 7.22
C ASN A 132 13.04 -17.11 6.26
N THR A 133 11.96 -17.91 6.12
CA THR A 133 11.94 -19.02 5.17
C THR A 133 12.17 -18.52 3.74
N THR A 134 11.48 -17.47 3.31
CA THR A 134 11.63 -16.93 1.95
C THR A 134 13.04 -16.44 1.68
N ILE A 135 13.71 -15.78 2.63
CA ILE A 135 15.12 -15.36 2.49
C ILE A 135 16.04 -16.56 2.23
N GLU A 136 15.82 -17.67 2.93
CA GLU A 136 16.62 -18.89 2.81
C GLU A 136 16.37 -19.65 1.50
N THR A 137 15.14 -19.58 0.96
CA THR A 137 14.71 -20.42 -0.17
C THR A 137 14.59 -19.68 -1.50
N THR A 138 14.42 -18.36 -1.52
CA THR A 138 14.21 -17.63 -2.77
C THR A 138 15.50 -17.57 -3.60
N GLU A 139 15.37 -17.69 -4.92
CA GLU A 139 16.44 -17.47 -5.89
C GLU A 139 16.44 -16.04 -6.45
N ASP A 140 15.39 -15.24 -6.18
CA ASP A 140 15.31 -13.85 -6.60
C ASP A 140 16.03 -12.94 -5.59
N GLU A 141 17.19 -12.42 -6.00
CA GLU A 141 18.00 -11.53 -5.17
C GLU A 141 17.26 -10.22 -4.85
N ASN A 142 16.39 -9.71 -5.73
CA ASN A 142 15.63 -8.50 -5.45
C ASN A 142 14.58 -8.76 -4.37
N GLU A 143 13.90 -9.91 -4.42
CA GLU A 143 12.98 -10.34 -3.38
C GLU A 143 13.72 -10.52 -2.04
N ARG A 144 14.86 -11.22 -2.06
CA ARG A 144 15.69 -11.42 -0.86
C ARG A 144 16.10 -10.08 -0.24
N GLN A 145 16.57 -9.14 -1.06
CA GLN A 145 16.99 -7.81 -0.60
C GLN A 145 15.81 -7.02 -0.03
N LEU A 146 14.65 -7.05 -0.70
CA LEU A 146 13.43 -6.39 -0.24
C LEU A 146 12.99 -6.90 1.13
N ILE A 147 12.86 -8.23 1.28
CA ILE A 147 12.43 -8.87 2.53
C ILE A 147 13.44 -8.59 3.65
N THR A 148 14.75 -8.70 3.35
CA THR A 148 15.82 -8.39 4.32
C THR A 148 15.70 -6.95 4.84
N GLY A 149 15.39 -5.98 3.97
CA GLY A 149 15.20 -4.58 4.35
C GLY A 149 14.02 -4.34 5.30
N TYR A 150 13.00 -5.21 5.27
CA TYR A 150 11.83 -5.12 6.15
C TYR A 150 11.94 -5.99 7.41
N LEU A 151 12.91 -6.89 7.49
CA LEU A 151 13.04 -7.84 8.59
C LEU A 151 13.05 -7.17 9.97
N PRO A 152 13.79 -6.05 10.22
CA PRO A 152 13.79 -5.40 11.52
C PRO A 152 12.41 -4.92 11.97
N ARG A 153 11.55 -4.51 11.03
CA ARG A 153 10.19 -4.05 11.33
C ARG A 153 9.34 -5.18 11.87
N PHE A 154 9.35 -6.33 11.20
CA PHE A 154 8.53 -7.47 11.60
C PHE A 154 9.09 -8.18 12.84
N GLN A 155 10.41 -8.12 13.06
CA GLN A 155 11.02 -8.49 14.34
C GLN A 155 10.49 -7.62 15.50
N TRP A 156 10.44 -6.29 15.31
CA TRP A 156 9.89 -5.39 16.32
C TRP A 156 8.39 -5.62 16.56
N LEU A 157 7.59 -5.78 15.50
CA LEU A 157 6.15 -6.06 15.62
C LEU A 157 5.87 -7.40 16.33
N ALA A 158 6.67 -8.44 16.08
CA ALA A 158 6.53 -9.74 16.73
C ALA A 158 7.03 -9.74 18.19
N ALA A 159 7.86 -8.76 18.58
CA ALA A 159 8.36 -8.62 19.95
C ALA A 159 7.46 -7.76 20.86
N LYS A 160 6.64 -6.89 20.27
CA LYS A 160 5.66 -6.04 20.97
C LYS A 160 4.64 -6.89 21.76
#